data_AF-A0A7V9UYK8-F1
#
_entry.id   AF-A0A7V9UYK8-F1
#
_cell.length_a   1.000
_cell.length_b   1.000
_cell.length_c   1.000
_cell.angle_alpha   90.00
_cell.angle_beta   90.00
_cell.angle_gamma   90.00
#
_symmetry.space_group_name_H-M   'P 1'
#
loop_
_entity.id
_entity.type
_entity.pdbx_description
1 polymer ?
#
loop_
_entity_poly.entity_id
_entity_poly.type
_entity_poly.pdbx_seq_one_letter_code
_entity_poly.pdbx_strand_id
1 'polypeptide(L)'
;MADHAPALVLALTEIGDFGAIVLAVSATVFVGLLGMRLADRFSVPYAALFLIGAAVVSDLWTELQTVLSVQDVERIAVVALLVILFDGGLHIGLGRFRRSLGPILGLGVVGTFLTAAVIACAAHYVLGFTWIESGLIGAAVAPTDPAVTFSVFGAREVRGRSGTILEGEAGVNDPVGIALMIGMIELASEDDGSLVVVAEEFAIEMVLGLVVGIAGALLLLPVFRRVQVTGLALYPIRVLAGAGIVYGLAAVIGGSGFLAVFVAGIVLGDAAMPRKGEIESFHSSIAGLAEIAVFVALGLTITVGDLDSVEIWAKGLGIAVILAFVARPLAVFPLLLPARLTNAERVFISWGGLKGAVPILLGALAVLAGVDGASELYGIVFIVVVFSVVVQGVSLTFVARKLRIPFRRVDHDLAEVLEFVVGETAFASGARIRELPLGERAWVGVLIRDGRPQRIDGNVVLSPGDRVHVYAQAEDAAAIERIFVGTPA
;
A
#
# COMPACT_ATOMS: atom_id res chain seq x y z
N MET A 1 -36.17 -4.17 40.99
CA MET A 1 -36.20 -4.94 39.71
C MET A 1 -36.93 -4.19 38.59
N ALA A 2 -36.87 -2.85 38.52
CA ALA A 2 -37.58 -2.07 37.49
C ALA A 2 -36.69 -1.07 36.72
N ASP A 3 -35.37 -1.15 36.90
CA ASP A 3 -34.42 -0.15 36.38
C ASP A 3 -33.44 -0.74 35.33
N HIS A 4 -33.77 -1.90 34.75
CA HIS A 4 -32.91 -2.61 33.79
C HIS A 4 -33.56 -2.80 32.40
N ALA A 5 -34.86 -2.53 32.27
CA ALA A 5 -35.55 -2.62 30.98
C ALA A 5 -35.05 -1.60 29.94
N PRO A 6 -34.83 -0.30 30.25
CA PRO A 6 -34.36 0.66 29.25
C PRO A 6 -32.90 0.41 28.85
N ALA A 7 -32.04 -0.01 29.79
CA ALA A 7 -30.64 -0.34 29.51
C ALA A 7 -30.51 -1.59 28.61
N LEU A 8 -31.37 -2.60 28.81
CA LEU A 8 -31.36 -3.81 27.99
C LEU A 8 -31.89 -3.56 26.57
N VAL A 9 -32.89 -2.69 26.42
CA VAL A 9 -33.38 -2.27 25.10
C VAL A 9 -32.33 -1.44 24.36
N LEU A 10 -31.66 -0.50 25.04
CA LEU A 10 -30.53 0.27 24.49
C LEU A 10 -29.37 -0.64 24.06
N ALA A 11 -29.00 -1.62 24.88
CA ALA A 11 -27.94 -2.56 24.53
C ALA A 11 -28.31 -3.45 23.34
N LEU A 12 -29.59 -3.86 23.22
CA LEU A 12 -30.06 -4.66 22.08
C LEU A 12 -30.14 -3.84 20.79
N THR A 13 -30.49 -2.56 20.86
CA THR A 13 -30.42 -1.65 19.70
C THR A 13 -28.97 -1.39 19.29
N GLU A 14 -28.08 -1.15 20.25
CA GLU A 14 -26.64 -0.92 19.98
C GLU A 14 -25.97 -2.16 19.34
N ILE A 15 -26.32 -3.38 19.78
CA ILE A 15 -25.88 -4.63 19.15
C ILE A 15 -26.45 -4.77 17.73
N GLY A 16 -27.70 -4.35 17.51
CA GLY A 16 -28.34 -4.35 16.20
C GLY A 16 -27.66 -3.41 15.21
N ASP A 17 -27.42 -2.17 15.64
CA ASP A 17 -26.79 -1.12 14.83
C ASP A 17 -25.34 -1.49 14.49
N PHE A 18 -24.57 -1.96 15.47
CA PHE A 18 -23.23 -2.47 15.22
C PHE A 18 -23.23 -3.70 14.30
N GLY A 19 -24.21 -4.60 14.48
CA GLY A 19 -24.40 -5.76 13.61
C GLY A 19 -24.64 -5.38 12.15
N ALA A 20 -25.41 -4.31 11.89
CA ALA A 20 -25.65 -3.79 10.56
C ALA A 20 -24.37 -3.25 9.91
N ILE A 21 -23.50 -2.59 10.68
CA ILE A 21 -22.20 -2.10 10.20
C ILE A 21 -21.28 -3.26 9.84
N VAL A 22 -21.18 -4.26 10.72
CA VAL A 22 -20.38 -5.46 10.45
C VAL A 22 -20.87 -6.15 9.18
N LEU A 23 -22.18 -6.27 9.00
CA LEU A 23 -22.77 -6.82 7.79
C LEU A 23 -22.42 -5.97 6.55
N ALA A 24 -22.60 -4.65 6.61
CA ALA A 24 -22.35 -3.73 5.50
C ALA A 24 -20.87 -3.72 5.07
N VAL A 25 -19.94 -3.66 6.03
CA VAL A 25 -18.49 -3.71 5.78
C VAL A 25 -18.11 -5.08 5.20
N SER A 26 -18.56 -6.17 5.83
CA SER A 26 -18.23 -7.53 5.37
C SER A 26 -18.80 -7.82 3.99
N ALA A 27 -20.03 -7.39 3.71
CA ALA A 27 -20.67 -7.52 2.41
C ALA A 27 -19.95 -6.70 1.35
N THR A 28 -19.58 -5.44 1.64
CA THR A 28 -18.81 -4.58 0.74
C THR A 28 -17.47 -5.21 0.39
N VAL A 29 -16.72 -5.69 1.39
CA VAL A 29 -15.45 -6.37 1.18
C VAL A 29 -15.65 -7.65 0.37
N PHE A 30 -16.63 -8.49 0.73
CA PHE A 30 -16.89 -9.75 0.04
C PHE A 30 -17.29 -9.55 -1.43
N VAL A 31 -18.22 -8.64 -1.69
CA VAL A 31 -18.62 -8.25 -3.06
C VAL A 31 -17.43 -7.68 -3.82
N GLY A 32 -16.61 -6.86 -3.16
CA GLY A 32 -15.43 -6.29 -3.80
C GLY A 32 -14.38 -7.33 -4.17
N LEU A 33 -14.14 -8.32 -3.31
CA LEU A 33 -13.28 -9.46 -3.60
C LEU A 33 -13.81 -10.29 -4.79
N LEU A 34 -15.12 -10.52 -4.87
CA LEU A 34 -15.75 -11.17 -6.03
C LEU A 34 -15.59 -10.34 -7.30
N GLY A 35 -15.62 -9.01 -7.17
CA GLY A 35 -15.46 -8.04 -8.25
C GLY A 35 -14.02 -7.90 -8.76
N MET A 36 -13.00 -8.40 -8.06
CA MET A 36 -11.59 -8.26 -8.47
C MET A 36 -11.31 -8.85 -9.86
N ARG A 37 -11.93 -10.00 -10.20
CA ARG A 37 -11.79 -10.59 -11.55
C ARG A 37 -12.35 -9.69 -12.65
N LEU A 38 -13.38 -8.92 -12.33
CA LEU A 38 -13.96 -7.95 -13.25
C LEU A 38 -13.07 -6.70 -13.34
N ALA A 39 -12.54 -6.24 -12.21
CA ALA A 39 -11.58 -5.14 -12.14
C ALA A 39 -10.31 -5.43 -12.96
N ASP A 40 -9.78 -6.66 -12.90
CA ASP A 40 -8.66 -7.12 -13.73
C ASP A 40 -8.97 -7.01 -15.23
N ARG A 41 -10.20 -7.38 -15.61
CA ARG A 41 -10.65 -7.33 -17.01
C ARG A 41 -10.76 -5.90 -17.54
N PHE A 42 -11.17 -4.95 -16.71
CA PHE A 42 -11.30 -3.54 -17.07
C PHE A 42 -10.08 -2.69 -16.71
N SER A 43 -9.07 -3.29 -16.09
CA SER A 43 -7.88 -2.58 -15.58
C SER A 43 -8.24 -1.42 -14.65
N VAL A 44 -9.21 -1.65 -13.77
CA VAL A 44 -9.61 -0.70 -12.73
C VAL A 44 -8.85 -1.05 -11.45
N PRO A 45 -8.20 -0.10 -10.76
CA PRO A 45 -7.56 -0.36 -9.46
C PRO A 45 -8.56 -0.93 -8.45
N TYR A 46 -8.13 -1.90 -7.65
CA TYR A 46 -9.02 -2.50 -6.64
C TYR A 46 -9.51 -1.47 -5.61
N ALA A 47 -8.65 -0.50 -5.28
CA ALA A 47 -8.99 0.64 -4.45
C ALA A 47 -10.26 1.39 -4.91
N ALA A 48 -10.44 1.61 -6.22
CA ALA A 48 -11.63 2.29 -6.75
C ALA A 48 -12.90 1.50 -6.45
N LEU A 49 -12.82 0.18 -6.60
CA LEU A 49 -13.96 -0.69 -6.41
C LEU A 49 -14.41 -0.68 -4.94
N PHE A 50 -13.47 -0.71 -4.00
CA PHE A 50 -13.80 -0.62 -2.57
C PHE A 50 -14.29 0.77 -2.17
N LEU A 51 -13.64 1.83 -2.64
CA LEU A 51 -14.02 3.21 -2.35
C LEU A 51 -15.42 3.55 -2.89
N ILE A 52 -15.67 3.29 -4.17
CA ILE A 52 -16.96 3.59 -4.82
C ILE A 52 -18.05 2.65 -4.30
N GLY A 53 -17.74 1.37 -4.11
CA GLY A 53 -18.68 0.41 -3.54
C GLY A 53 -19.14 0.82 -2.14
N ALA A 54 -18.21 1.26 -1.30
CA ALA A 54 -18.51 1.78 0.03
C ALA A 54 -19.33 3.09 -0.02
N ALA A 55 -18.99 4.03 -0.90
CA ALA A 55 -19.76 5.27 -1.07
C ALA A 55 -21.22 4.99 -1.51
N VAL A 56 -21.43 4.04 -2.43
CA VAL A 56 -22.78 3.61 -2.83
C VAL A 56 -23.53 2.96 -1.66
N VAL A 57 -22.86 2.15 -0.85
CA VAL A 57 -23.47 1.56 0.36
C VAL A 57 -23.84 2.64 1.37
N SER A 58 -23.00 3.67 1.54
CA SER A 58 -23.29 4.82 2.41
C SER A 58 -24.55 5.56 1.96
N ASP A 59 -24.73 5.80 0.66
CA ASP A 59 -25.93 6.44 0.12
C ASP A 59 -27.19 5.59 0.30
N LEU A 60 -27.08 4.28 0.07
CA LEU A 60 -28.21 3.36 0.21
C LEU A 60 -28.64 3.19 1.66
N TRP A 61 -27.73 3.43 2.61
CA TRP A 61 -27.94 3.16 4.03
C TRP A 61 -27.39 4.28 4.89
N THR A 62 -28.07 5.42 4.84
CA THR A 62 -27.65 6.69 5.46
C THR A 62 -27.47 6.61 6.98
N GLU A 63 -28.11 5.64 7.64
CA GLU A 63 -27.94 5.36 9.08
C GLU A 63 -26.52 4.92 9.44
N LEU A 64 -25.70 4.41 8.50
CA LEU A 64 -24.30 4.10 8.78
C LEU A 64 -23.47 5.34 9.15
N GLN A 65 -23.82 6.51 8.63
CA GLN A 65 -23.09 7.75 8.86
C GLN A 65 -23.28 8.32 10.26
N THR A 66 -24.39 7.99 10.92
CA THR A 66 -24.63 8.42 12.31
C THR A 66 -23.83 7.57 13.29
N VAL A 67 -23.39 6.38 12.89
CA VAL A 67 -22.64 5.45 13.74
C VAL A 67 -21.13 5.47 13.46
N LEU A 68 -20.70 5.71 12.21
CA LEU A 68 -19.29 5.87 11.85
C LEU A 68 -18.92 7.35 11.76
N SER A 69 -18.25 7.86 12.80
CA SER A 69 -17.76 9.24 12.77
C SER A 69 -16.53 9.39 11.88
N VAL A 70 -16.28 10.61 11.38
CA VAL A 70 -15.03 10.97 10.68
C VAL A 70 -13.80 10.64 11.54
N GLN A 71 -13.92 10.77 12.86
CA GLN A 71 -12.84 10.44 13.79
C GLN A 71 -12.55 8.93 13.85
N ASP A 72 -13.58 8.08 13.80
CA ASP A 72 -13.37 6.63 13.79
C ASP A 72 -12.69 6.18 12.50
N VAL A 73 -13.07 6.78 11.38
CA VAL A 73 -12.45 6.50 10.07
C VAL A 73 -11.00 7.00 10.01
N GLU A 74 -10.72 8.19 10.57
CA GLU A 74 -9.37 8.70 10.73
C GLU A 74 -8.49 7.71 11.52
N ARG A 75 -8.97 7.21 12.68
CA ARG A 75 -8.24 6.22 13.48
C ARG A 75 -8.00 4.91 12.73
N ILE A 76 -9.00 4.41 12.00
CA ILE A 76 -8.85 3.23 11.15
C ILE A 76 -7.78 3.48 10.08
N ALA A 77 -7.82 4.64 9.43
CA ALA A 77 -6.87 5.01 8.40
C ALA A 77 -5.44 5.14 8.96
N VAL A 78 -5.26 5.74 10.13
CA VAL A 78 -3.96 5.83 10.81
C VAL A 78 -3.37 4.45 11.06
N VAL A 79 -4.16 3.53 11.62
CA VAL A 79 -3.71 2.15 11.89
C VAL A 79 -3.40 1.43 10.57
N ALA A 80 -4.21 1.64 9.53
CA ALA A 80 -3.97 1.04 8.23
C ALA A 80 -2.67 1.56 7.58
N LEU A 81 -2.48 2.88 7.53
CA LEU A 81 -1.27 3.52 6.98
C LEU A 81 -0.01 3.09 7.73
N LEU A 82 -0.07 2.92 9.04
CA LEU A 82 1.04 2.39 9.83
C LEU A 82 1.51 1.05 9.26
N VAL A 83 0.58 0.12 9.05
CA VAL A 83 0.89 -1.21 8.49
C VAL A 83 1.38 -1.10 7.06
N ILE A 84 0.68 -0.33 6.20
CA ILE A 84 1.00 -0.20 4.78
C ILE A 84 2.40 0.40 4.57
N LEU A 85 2.73 1.48 5.29
CA LEU A 85 4.04 2.12 5.18
C LEU A 85 5.15 1.25 5.77
N PHE A 86 4.89 0.55 6.86
CA PHE A 86 5.86 -0.39 7.42
C PHE A 86 6.17 -1.54 6.44
N ASP A 87 5.14 -2.11 5.83
CA ASP A 87 5.27 -3.16 4.81
C ASP A 87 6.02 -2.65 3.56
N GLY A 88 5.66 -1.46 3.06
CA GLY A 88 6.36 -0.83 1.94
C GLY A 88 7.85 -0.61 2.23
N GLY A 89 8.19 -0.16 3.44
CA GLY A 89 9.57 -0.04 3.89
C GLY A 89 10.31 -1.37 3.94
N LEU A 90 9.68 -2.40 4.53
CA LEU A 90 10.24 -3.76 4.59
C LEU A 90 10.52 -4.32 3.20
N HIS A 91 9.59 -4.16 2.27
CA HIS A 91 9.72 -4.63 0.90
C HIS A 91 10.88 -3.96 0.19
N ILE A 92 10.99 -2.62 0.21
CA ILE A 92 12.06 -1.87 -0.47
C ILE A 92 13.44 -2.31 0.04
N GLY A 93 13.65 -2.29 1.36
CA GLY A 93 14.92 -2.60 2.00
C GLY A 93 16.03 -1.55 1.77
N LEU A 94 16.93 -1.43 2.75
CA LEU A 94 17.96 -0.39 2.81
C LEU A 94 18.88 -0.33 1.58
N GLY A 95 19.24 -1.48 1.02
CA GLY A 95 20.15 -1.63 -0.10
C GLY A 95 19.54 -1.23 -1.44
N ARG A 96 18.23 -1.42 -1.65
CA ARG A 96 17.54 -0.88 -2.84
C ARG A 96 17.28 0.61 -2.68
N PHE A 97 16.83 1.02 -1.49
CA PHE A 97 16.59 2.43 -1.15
C PHE A 97 17.84 3.28 -1.38
N ARG A 98 19.00 2.89 -0.82
CA ARG A 98 20.28 3.61 -0.99
C ARG A 98 20.72 3.77 -2.44
N ARG A 99 20.42 2.79 -3.31
CA ARG A 99 20.78 2.83 -4.75
C ARG A 99 19.95 3.81 -5.57
N SER A 100 18.81 4.26 -5.02
CA SER A 100 17.86 5.18 -5.65
C SER A 100 17.48 6.35 -4.74
N LEU A 101 18.30 6.65 -3.72
CA LEU A 101 18.01 7.65 -2.69
C LEU A 101 17.71 9.04 -3.27
N GLY A 102 18.54 9.49 -4.22
CA GLY A 102 18.40 10.81 -4.85
C GLY A 102 17.03 11.00 -5.52
N PRO A 103 16.63 10.13 -6.48
CA PRO A 103 15.31 10.18 -7.08
C PRO A 103 14.16 10.03 -6.07
N ILE A 104 14.29 9.12 -5.09
CA ILE A 104 13.24 8.87 -4.09
C ILE A 104 13.00 10.12 -3.23
N LEU A 105 14.05 10.70 -2.64
CA LEU A 105 13.92 11.90 -1.82
C LEU A 105 13.56 13.14 -2.66
N GLY A 106 14.09 13.23 -3.88
CA GLY A 106 13.72 14.29 -4.81
C GLY A 106 12.23 14.30 -5.07
N LEU A 107 11.66 13.17 -5.49
CA LEU A 107 10.22 13.05 -5.75
C LEU A 107 9.39 13.15 -4.47
N GLY A 108 9.77 12.40 -3.44
CA GLY A 108 8.99 12.27 -2.22
C GLY A 108 8.94 13.54 -1.37
N VAL A 109 10.00 14.36 -1.37
CA VAL A 109 10.02 15.63 -0.65
C VAL A 109 9.78 16.79 -1.61
N VAL A 110 10.73 17.07 -2.50
CA VAL A 110 10.68 18.25 -3.37
C VAL A 110 9.49 18.15 -4.35
N GLY A 111 9.24 16.98 -4.92
CA GLY A 111 8.10 16.75 -5.82
C GLY A 111 6.77 17.00 -5.13
N THR A 112 6.62 16.58 -3.87
CA THR A 112 5.41 16.82 -3.05
C THR A 112 5.18 18.31 -2.82
N PHE A 113 6.20 19.05 -2.36
CA PHE A 113 6.09 20.51 -2.17
C PHE A 113 5.81 21.26 -3.48
N LEU A 114 6.48 20.89 -4.57
CA LEU A 114 6.24 21.50 -5.88
C LEU A 114 4.82 21.21 -6.38
N THR A 115 4.33 19.98 -6.19
CA THR A 115 2.96 19.61 -6.57
C THR A 115 1.95 20.41 -5.74
N ALA A 116 2.14 20.47 -4.42
CA ALA A 116 1.28 21.25 -3.52
C ALA A 116 1.27 22.74 -3.91
N ALA A 117 2.43 23.34 -4.18
CA ALA A 117 2.56 24.74 -4.54
C ALA A 117 1.90 25.07 -5.89
N VAL A 118 2.06 24.20 -6.90
CA VAL A 118 1.41 24.40 -8.21
C VAL A 118 -0.11 24.29 -8.08
N ILE A 119 -0.60 23.31 -7.30
CA ILE A 119 -2.03 23.16 -7.04
C ILE A 119 -2.58 24.33 -6.23
N ALA A 120 -1.88 24.80 -5.21
CA ALA A 120 -2.31 25.94 -4.42
C ALA A 120 -2.39 27.21 -5.30
N CYS A 121 -1.39 27.47 -6.14
CA CYS A 121 -1.45 28.57 -7.09
C CYS A 121 -2.66 28.43 -8.04
N ALA A 122 -2.90 27.22 -8.56
CA ALA A 122 -4.01 26.97 -9.47
C ALA A 122 -5.38 27.12 -8.78
N ALA A 123 -5.55 26.59 -7.57
CA ALA A 123 -6.76 26.71 -6.77
C ALA A 123 -7.08 28.19 -6.49
N HIS A 124 -6.08 28.98 -6.11
CA HIS A 124 -6.26 30.41 -5.85
C HIS A 124 -6.63 31.20 -7.12
N TYR A 125 -5.80 31.11 -8.17
CA TYR A 125 -5.95 31.97 -9.35
C TYR A 125 -7.01 31.49 -10.34
N VAL A 126 -7.28 30.18 -10.42
CA VAL A 126 -8.23 29.61 -11.39
C VAL A 126 -9.61 29.37 -10.78
N LEU A 127 -9.66 28.96 -9.51
CA LEU A 127 -10.90 28.53 -8.85
C LEU A 127 -11.37 29.50 -7.75
N GLY A 128 -10.57 30.51 -7.41
CA GLY A 128 -10.97 31.60 -6.52
C GLY A 128 -10.90 31.27 -5.03
N PHE A 129 -10.24 30.18 -4.64
CA PHE A 129 -10.02 29.84 -3.22
C PHE A 129 -9.13 30.85 -2.52
N THR A 130 -9.26 30.99 -1.20
CA THR A 130 -8.29 31.74 -0.39
C THR A 130 -6.91 31.05 -0.42
N TRP A 131 -5.85 31.75 0.01
CA TRP A 131 -4.51 31.15 0.07
C TRP A 131 -4.44 29.97 1.05
N ILE A 132 -5.17 30.05 2.17
CA ILE A 132 -5.19 28.99 3.18
C ILE A 132 -5.88 27.75 2.62
N GLU A 133 -7.11 27.89 2.09
CA GLU A 133 -7.83 26.79 1.44
C GLU A 133 -7.04 26.18 0.29
N SER A 134 -6.42 27.02 -0.54
CA SER A 134 -5.59 26.57 -1.67
C SER A 134 -4.38 25.77 -1.21
N GLY A 135 -3.71 26.19 -0.13
CA GLY A 135 -2.59 25.48 0.47
C GLY A 135 -3.02 24.14 1.06
N LEU A 136 -4.17 24.10 1.75
CA LEU A 136 -4.74 22.86 2.30
C LEU A 136 -5.12 21.88 1.18
N ILE A 137 -5.77 22.34 0.11
CA ILE A 137 -6.09 21.50 -1.05
C ILE A 137 -4.81 20.98 -1.69
N GLY A 138 -3.81 21.86 -1.89
CA GLY A 138 -2.52 21.50 -2.44
C GLY A 138 -1.79 20.43 -1.62
N ALA A 139 -1.77 20.59 -0.29
CA ALA A 139 -1.19 19.63 0.64
C ALA A 139 -1.94 18.29 0.60
N ALA A 140 -3.27 18.32 0.68
CA ALA A 140 -4.11 17.13 0.68
C ALA A 140 -3.93 16.29 -0.60
N VAL A 141 -3.89 16.92 -1.78
CA VAL A 141 -3.78 16.20 -3.05
C VAL A 141 -2.35 16.01 -3.53
N ALA A 142 -1.32 16.36 -2.77
CA ALA A 142 0.07 16.14 -3.18
C ALA A 142 0.51 14.65 -3.08
N PRO A 143 0.24 13.91 -1.98
CA PRO A 143 0.60 12.50 -1.82
C PRO A 143 0.06 11.56 -2.89
N THR A 144 0.71 10.42 -3.07
CA THR A 144 0.49 9.56 -4.25
C THR A 144 0.74 8.12 -3.92
N ASP A 145 -0.07 7.22 -4.47
CA ASP A 145 -0.14 5.83 -4.05
C ASP A 145 0.27 4.84 -5.17
N PRO A 146 1.40 4.13 -4.99
CA PRO A 146 1.91 3.18 -5.93
C PRO A 146 1.22 1.83 -5.77
N ALA A 147 0.63 1.50 -4.60
CA ALA A 147 -0.17 0.29 -4.43
C ALA A 147 -1.40 0.36 -5.35
N VAL A 148 -2.08 1.52 -5.37
CA VAL A 148 -3.15 1.79 -6.34
C VAL A 148 -2.63 1.68 -7.77
N THR A 149 -1.46 2.25 -8.06
CA THR A 149 -0.81 2.20 -9.39
C THR A 149 -0.48 0.78 -9.84
N PHE A 150 0.04 -0.07 -8.96
CA PHE A 150 0.40 -1.45 -9.26
C PHE A 150 -0.81 -2.36 -9.32
N SER A 151 -1.86 -2.11 -8.51
CA SER A 151 -3.09 -2.89 -8.53
C SER A 151 -3.79 -2.89 -9.89
N VAL A 152 -3.62 -1.81 -10.67
CA VAL A 152 -4.10 -1.72 -12.08
C VAL A 152 -3.54 -2.84 -12.96
N PHE A 153 -2.31 -3.29 -12.66
CA PHE A 153 -1.60 -4.30 -13.44
C PHE A 153 -1.78 -5.72 -12.89
N GLY A 154 -2.58 -5.90 -11.83
CA GLY A 154 -2.82 -7.17 -11.15
C GLY A 154 -1.50 -7.79 -10.67
N ALA A 155 -1.26 -9.05 -11.01
CA ALA A 155 -0.03 -9.79 -10.67
C ALA A 155 1.23 -9.34 -11.45
N ARG A 156 1.31 -8.09 -11.92
CA ARG A 156 2.47 -7.57 -12.68
C ARG A 156 3.05 -6.34 -12.01
N GLU A 157 4.31 -6.43 -11.61
CA GLU A 157 5.09 -5.32 -11.07
C GLU A 157 5.99 -4.69 -12.13
N VAL A 158 6.27 -3.40 -11.96
CA VAL A 158 7.24 -2.68 -12.78
C VAL A 158 8.65 -3.11 -12.40
N ARG A 159 9.45 -3.59 -13.36
CA ARG A 159 10.79 -4.10 -13.06
C ARG A 159 11.78 -3.00 -12.72
N GLY A 160 12.71 -3.35 -11.85
CA GLY A 160 13.98 -2.65 -11.69
C GLY A 160 13.84 -1.33 -10.95
N ARG A 161 14.61 -0.33 -11.39
CA ARG A 161 14.71 0.96 -10.69
C ARG A 161 13.40 1.73 -10.67
N SER A 162 12.59 1.64 -11.73
CA SER A 162 11.33 2.35 -11.85
C SER A 162 10.32 1.92 -10.77
N GLY A 163 10.21 0.62 -10.50
CA GLY A 163 9.38 0.10 -9.40
C GLY A 163 9.86 0.59 -8.03
N THR A 164 11.16 0.45 -7.74
CA THR A 164 11.75 0.94 -6.48
C THR A 164 11.61 2.45 -6.29
N ILE A 165 11.67 3.23 -7.38
CA ILE A 165 11.49 4.69 -7.31
C ILE A 165 10.03 5.03 -7.00
N LEU A 166 9.05 4.35 -7.64
CA LEU A 166 7.63 4.56 -7.37
C LEU A 166 7.24 4.17 -5.94
N GLU A 167 7.66 2.98 -5.48
CA GLU A 167 7.44 2.52 -4.10
C GLU A 167 8.09 3.47 -3.08
N GLY A 168 9.33 3.88 -3.35
CA GLY A 168 10.07 4.78 -2.47
C GLY A 168 9.53 6.21 -2.46
N GLU A 169 9.13 6.75 -3.61
CA GLU A 169 8.50 8.07 -3.73
C GLU A 169 7.28 8.15 -2.81
N ALA A 170 6.42 7.15 -2.86
CA ALA A 170 5.19 7.11 -2.09
C ALA A 170 5.42 6.99 -0.59
N GLY A 171 6.26 6.04 -0.18
CA GLY A 171 6.56 5.86 1.23
C GLY A 171 7.21 7.09 1.86
N VAL A 172 7.88 7.95 1.07
CA VAL A 172 8.39 9.25 1.51
C VAL A 172 7.33 10.35 1.38
N ASN A 173 6.56 10.39 0.30
CA ASN A 173 5.59 11.47 0.05
C ASN A 173 4.39 11.44 1.00
N ASP A 174 3.99 10.27 1.51
CA ASP A 174 2.86 10.13 2.41
C ASP A 174 3.16 10.84 3.74
N PRO A 175 4.24 10.51 4.49
CA PRO A 175 4.62 11.28 5.68
C PRO A 175 4.89 12.75 5.40
N VAL A 176 5.52 13.09 4.27
CA VAL A 176 5.79 14.49 3.89
C VAL A 176 4.50 15.28 3.69
N GLY A 177 3.51 14.69 3.02
CA GLY A 177 2.23 15.34 2.78
C GLY A 177 1.38 15.43 4.04
N ILE A 178 1.44 14.43 4.92
CA ILE A 178 0.80 14.50 6.25
C ILE A 178 1.40 15.64 7.08
N ALA A 179 2.74 15.72 7.18
CA ALA A 179 3.41 16.80 7.89
C ALA A 179 3.11 18.18 7.27
N LEU A 180 3.07 18.27 5.94
CA LEU A 180 2.68 19.50 5.24
C LEU A 180 1.23 19.88 5.55
N MET A 181 0.31 18.92 5.58
CA MET A 181 -1.08 19.16 5.92
C MET A 181 -1.26 19.64 7.35
N ILE A 182 -0.59 19.01 8.31
CA ILE A 182 -0.61 19.40 9.72
C ILE A 182 -0.11 20.84 9.87
N GLY A 183 1.03 21.18 9.26
CA GLY A 183 1.54 22.55 9.26
C GLY A 183 0.57 23.55 8.62
N MET A 184 -0.14 23.17 7.55
CA MET A 184 -1.16 24.03 6.93
C MET A 184 -2.42 24.20 7.80
N ILE A 185 -2.82 23.18 8.57
CA ILE A 185 -3.92 23.26 9.53
C ILE A 185 -3.54 24.19 10.69
N GLU A 186 -2.30 24.10 11.17
CA GLU A 186 -1.79 25.01 12.21
C GLU A 186 -1.80 26.46 11.71
N LEU A 187 -1.30 26.69 10.49
CA LEU A 187 -1.35 28.00 9.84
C LEU A 187 -2.79 28.53 9.69
N ALA A 188 -3.76 27.65 9.43
CA ALA A 188 -5.16 28.03 9.33
C ALA A 188 -5.80 28.40 10.68
N SER A 189 -5.20 27.95 11.79
CA SER A 189 -5.72 28.14 13.15
C SER A 189 -5.12 29.38 13.83
N GLU A 190 -4.06 29.96 13.29
CA GLU A 190 -3.41 31.16 13.82
C GLU A 190 -3.79 32.44 13.03
N ASP A 191 -4.24 33.47 13.74
CA ASP A 191 -4.67 34.75 13.12
C ASP A 191 -3.53 35.52 12.40
N ASP A 192 -2.28 35.40 12.88
CA ASP A 192 -1.06 36.03 12.33
C ASP A 192 -0.02 34.98 11.88
N GLY A 193 -0.48 33.76 11.57
CA GLY A 193 0.38 32.65 11.22
C GLY A 193 1.24 32.93 9.99
N SER A 194 2.53 32.60 10.08
CA SER A 194 3.47 32.70 8.95
C SER A 194 3.76 31.33 8.38
N LEU A 195 4.16 31.26 7.09
CA LEU A 195 4.69 30.03 6.48
C LEU A 195 5.91 29.46 7.23
N VAL A 196 6.52 30.25 8.12
CA VAL A 196 7.55 29.78 9.06
C VAL A 196 7.02 28.68 9.98
N VAL A 197 5.77 28.78 10.45
CA VAL A 197 5.13 27.77 11.31
C VAL A 197 5.03 26.44 10.59
N VAL A 198 4.57 26.46 9.32
CA VAL A 198 4.53 25.27 8.47
C VAL A 198 5.91 24.62 8.33
N ALA A 199 6.95 25.44 8.11
CA ALA A 199 8.31 24.95 7.93
C ALA A 199 8.92 24.40 9.24
N GLU A 200 8.61 25.03 10.38
CA GLU A 200 9.03 24.59 11.71
C GLU A 200 8.39 23.25 12.08
N GLU A 201 7.06 23.16 11.99
CA GLU A 201 6.32 21.94 12.31
C GLU A 201 6.75 20.78 11.40
N PHE A 202 6.85 21.03 10.09
CA PHE A 202 7.38 20.07 9.14
C PHE A 202 8.80 19.60 9.51
N ALA A 203 9.68 20.52 9.91
CA ALA A 203 11.04 20.15 10.28
C ALA A 203 11.08 19.28 11.54
N ILE A 204 10.28 19.62 12.55
CA ILE A 204 10.17 18.87 13.81
C ILE A 204 9.66 17.45 13.51
N GLU A 205 8.54 17.34 12.81
CA GLU A 205 7.92 16.07 12.45
C GLU A 205 8.89 15.14 11.71
N MET A 206 9.56 15.68 10.69
CA MET A 206 10.45 14.90 9.82
C MET A 206 11.74 14.50 10.54
N VAL A 207 12.34 15.39 11.33
CA VAL A 207 13.58 15.09 12.06
C VAL A 207 13.31 14.06 13.16
N LEU A 208 12.28 14.26 13.98
CA LEU A 208 11.96 13.34 15.07
C LEU A 208 11.49 11.99 14.52
N GLY A 209 10.66 11.98 13.47
CA GLY A 209 10.24 10.75 12.80
C GLY A 209 11.44 9.95 12.26
N LEU A 210 12.38 10.62 11.58
CA LEU A 210 13.60 9.97 11.07
C LEU A 210 14.47 9.40 12.19
N VAL A 211 14.70 10.17 13.26
CA VAL A 211 15.53 9.76 14.40
C VAL A 211 14.90 8.56 15.10
N VAL A 212 13.60 8.61 15.40
CA VAL A 212 12.88 7.51 16.07
C VAL A 212 12.81 6.28 15.19
N GLY A 213 12.59 6.43 13.87
CA GLY A 213 12.58 5.30 12.94
C GLY A 213 13.91 4.54 12.90
N ILE A 214 15.03 5.28 12.77
CA ILE A 214 16.38 4.68 12.77
C ILE A 214 16.70 4.07 14.12
N ALA A 215 16.53 4.83 15.21
CA ALA A 215 16.84 4.37 16.56
C ALA A 215 15.99 3.16 16.94
N GLY A 216 14.68 3.22 16.68
CA GLY A 216 13.72 2.15 16.93
C GLY A 216 14.10 0.85 16.21
N ALA A 217 14.40 0.91 14.91
CA ALA A 217 14.84 -0.27 14.17
C ALA A 217 16.14 -0.86 14.73
N LEU A 218 17.12 -0.02 15.06
CA LEU A 218 18.40 -0.46 15.62
C LEU A 218 18.26 -1.10 17.01
N LEU A 219 17.35 -0.58 17.84
CA LEU A 219 17.07 -1.10 19.18
C LEU A 219 16.24 -2.40 19.15
N LEU A 220 15.29 -2.52 18.22
CA LEU A 220 14.43 -3.69 18.07
C LEU A 220 15.14 -4.86 17.36
N LEU A 221 16.09 -4.57 16.46
CA LEU A 221 16.76 -5.61 15.67
C LEU A 221 17.46 -6.70 16.52
N PRO A 222 18.22 -6.38 17.60
CA PRO A 222 18.78 -7.39 18.49
C PRO A 222 17.71 -8.27 19.15
N VAL A 223 16.57 -7.68 19.52
CA VAL A 223 15.43 -8.40 20.11
C VAL A 223 14.87 -9.40 19.10
N PHE A 224 14.65 -8.96 17.86
CA PHE A 224 14.15 -9.84 16.79
C PHE A 224 15.10 -10.98 16.44
N ARG A 225 16.42 -10.74 16.56
CA ARG A 225 17.45 -11.75 16.28
C ARG A 225 17.67 -12.76 17.39
N ARG A 226 17.67 -12.30 18.65
CA ARG A 226 18.15 -13.12 19.78
C ARG A 226 17.01 -13.77 20.57
N VAL A 227 15.85 -13.13 20.65
CA VAL A 227 14.73 -13.67 21.40
C VAL A 227 13.99 -14.67 20.52
N GLN A 228 13.98 -15.94 20.92
CA GLN A 228 13.16 -16.95 20.29
C GLN A 228 11.75 -16.87 20.85
N VAL A 229 10.74 -16.87 19.98
CA VAL A 229 9.33 -16.98 20.38
C VAL A 229 8.86 -18.42 20.17
N THR A 230 8.02 -18.90 21.10
CA THR A 230 7.60 -20.30 21.21
C THR A 230 6.71 -20.76 20.04
N GLY A 231 6.07 -19.83 19.31
CA GLY A 231 5.20 -20.10 18.17
C GLY A 231 5.65 -19.40 16.89
N LEU A 232 5.53 -20.08 15.74
CA LEU A 232 5.90 -19.54 14.43
C LEU A 232 5.11 -18.27 14.07
N ALA A 233 3.80 -18.29 14.32
CA ALA A 233 2.92 -17.14 14.08
C ALA A 233 3.26 -15.91 14.94
N LEU A 234 4.05 -16.06 16.01
CA LEU A 234 4.42 -14.94 16.89
C LEU A 234 5.59 -14.11 16.33
N TYR A 235 6.36 -14.63 15.36
CA TYR A 235 7.45 -13.86 14.75
C TYR A 235 6.93 -12.62 14.00
N PRO A 236 5.96 -12.73 13.07
CA PRO A 236 5.43 -11.56 12.36
C PRO A 236 4.66 -10.60 13.29
N ILE A 237 3.89 -11.13 14.24
CA ILE A 237 3.13 -10.33 15.22
C ILE A 237 4.07 -9.48 16.08
N ARG A 238 5.21 -10.04 16.51
CA ARG A 238 6.22 -9.28 17.27
C ARG A 238 6.82 -8.14 16.46
N VAL A 239 7.06 -8.35 15.17
CA VAL A 239 7.57 -7.29 14.27
C VAL A 239 6.52 -6.20 14.10
N LEU A 240 5.24 -6.57 13.93
CA LEU A 240 4.13 -5.62 13.86
C LEU A 240 3.98 -4.80 15.16
N ALA A 241 4.06 -5.45 16.32
CA ALA A 241 4.06 -4.76 17.61
C ALA A 241 5.26 -3.80 17.75
N GLY A 242 6.43 -4.19 17.23
CA GLY A 242 7.60 -3.32 17.17
C GLY A 242 7.38 -2.09 16.29
N ALA A 243 6.75 -2.24 15.13
CA ALA A 243 6.35 -1.12 14.28
C ALA A 243 5.38 -0.18 15.02
N GLY A 244 4.39 -0.73 15.74
CA GLY A 244 3.49 0.03 16.59
C GLY A 244 4.19 0.84 17.69
N ILE A 245 5.22 0.26 18.34
CA ILE A 245 6.04 0.98 19.33
C ILE A 245 6.79 2.15 18.69
N VAL A 246 7.37 1.95 17.50
CA VAL A 246 8.09 3.00 16.77
C VAL A 246 7.15 4.14 16.38
N TYR A 247 5.98 3.80 15.82
CA TYR A 247 4.94 4.77 15.48
C TYR A 247 4.52 5.58 16.71
N GLY A 248 4.10 4.89 17.77
CA GLY A 248 3.57 5.51 18.97
C GLY A 248 4.61 6.39 19.66
N LEU A 249 5.86 5.93 19.75
CA LEU A 249 6.94 6.72 20.34
C LEU A 249 7.20 8.00 19.56
N ALA A 250 7.24 7.93 18.22
CA ALA A 250 7.41 9.11 17.37
C ALA A 250 6.24 10.09 17.55
N ALA A 251 5.00 9.60 17.47
CA ALA A 251 3.82 10.44 17.62
C ALA A 251 3.76 11.13 19.01
N VAL A 252 4.09 10.41 20.09
CA VAL A 252 4.06 10.96 21.47
C VAL A 252 5.07 12.10 21.67
N ILE A 253 6.21 12.09 20.96
CA ILE A 253 7.23 13.14 21.08
C ILE A 253 7.06 14.28 20.07
N GLY A 254 5.98 14.27 19.26
CA GLY A 254 5.73 15.26 18.22
C GLY A 254 6.44 14.99 16.88
N GLY A 255 6.90 13.76 16.65
CA GLY A 255 7.48 13.33 15.39
C GLY A 255 6.47 12.63 14.47
N SER A 256 6.75 12.60 13.17
CA SER A 256 5.92 11.85 12.21
C SER A 256 6.04 10.34 12.46
N GLY A 257 5.01 9.75 13.08
CA GLY A 257 4.92 8.31 13.31
C GLY A 257 4.97 7.51 12.02
N PHE A 258 4.35 8.04 10.95
CA PHE A 258 4.35 7.43 9.62
C PHE A 258 5.75 7.36 9.00
N LEU A 259 6.52 8.45 9.08
CA LEU A 259 7.92 8.44 8.64
C LEU A 259 8.75 7.46 9.47
N ALA A 260 8.55 7.44 10.79
CA ALA A 260 9.29 6.57 11.70
C ALA A 260 9.10 5.09 11.35
N VAL A 261 7.87 4.65 11.10
CA VAL A 261 7.61 3.25 10.70
C VAL A 261 8.11 2.92 9.30
N PHE A 262 7.97 3.84 8.34
CA PHE A 262 8.50 3.63 6.99
C PHE A 262 10.03 3.44 7.02
N VAL A 263 10.74 4.34 7.72
CA VAL A 263 12.19 4.27 7.89
C VAL A 263 12.60 3.00 8.65
N ALA A 264 11.86 2.64 9.71
CA ALA A 264 12.13 1.41 10.45
C ALA A 264 11.96 0.18 9.57
N GLY A 265 10.91 0.15 8.74
CA GLY A 265 10.68 -0.87 7.72
C GLY A 265 11.87 -0.99 6.77
N ILE A 266 12.35 0.13 6.20
CA ILE A 266 13.52 0.13 5.30
C ILE A 266 14.76 -0.47 5.97
N VAL A 267 15.05 -0.08 7.21
CA VAL A 267 16.21 -0.57 7.96
C VAL A 267 16.10 -2.07 8.25
N LEU A 268 14.91 -2.53 8.63
CA LEU A 268 14.65 -3.93 8.94
C LEU A 268 14.53 -4.81 7.68
N GLY A 269 14.16 -4.24 6.53
CA GLY A 269 13.90 -4.95 5.29
C GLY A 269 15.09 -5.75 4.77
N ASP A 270 16.32 -5.30 4.98
CA ASP A 270 17.54 -6.06 4.61
C ASP A 270 18.19 -6.77 5.82
N ALA A 271 17.61 -6.64 7.00
CA ALA A 271 18.19 -7.22 8.19
C ALA A 271 17.99 -8.74 8.22
N ALA A 272 19.07 -9.48 8.49
CA ALA A 272 18.98 -10.91 8.74
C ALA A 272 18.13 -11.17 10.00
N MET A 273 16.94 -11.73 9.82
CA MET A 273 15.99 -12.08 10.88
C MET A 273 15.55 -13.54 10.71
N PRO A 274 15.32 -14.28 11.80
CA PRO A 274 14.70 -15.60 11.72
C PRO A 274 13.35 -15.51 11.01
N ARG A 275 13.04 -16.50 10.15
CA ARG A 275 11.71 -16.64 9.51
C ARG A 275 11.30 -15.41 8.67
N LYS A 276 12.26 -14.72 8.05
CA LYS A 276 12.03 -13.48 7.28
C LYS A 276 10.91 -13.59 6.23
N GLY A 277 10.89 -14.69 5.46
CA GLY A 277 9.84 -14.90 4.45
C GLY A 277 8.42 -14.98 5.03
N GLU A 278 8.26 -15.57 6.23
CA GLU A 278 6.96 -15.60 6.93
C GLU A 278 6.56 -14.21 7.43
N ILE A 279 7.55 -13.40 7.88
CA ILE A 279 7.32 -12.01 8.29
C ILE A 279 6.86 -11.19 7.08
N GLU A 280 7.60 -11.24 5.97
CA GLU A 280 7.26 -10.48 4.75
C GLU A 280 5.87 -10.88 4.20
N SER A 281 5.59 -12.19 4.10
CA SER A 281 4.30 -12.67 3.58
C SER A 281 3.12 -12.27 4.48
N PHE A 282 3.28 -12.34 5.80
CA PHE A 282 2.26 -11.92 6.75
C PHE A 282 2.02 -10.41 6.70
N HIS A 283 3.08 -9.60 6.71
CA HIS A 283 2.98 -8.15 6.64
C HIS A 283 2.36 -7.69 5.32
N SER A 284 2.72 -8.32 4.19
CA SER A 284 2.09 -8.06 2.88
C SER A 284 0.59 -8.37 2.91
N SER A 285 0.19 -9.48 3.55
CA SER A 285 -1.21 -9.87 3.67
C SER A 285 -2.01 -8.89 4.53
N ILE A 286 -1.44 -8.43 5.65
CA ILE A 286 -2.11 -7.43 6.50
C ILE A 286 -2.11 -6.05 5.83
N ALA A 287 -1.05 -5.65 5.12
CA ALA A 287 -1.02 -4.40 4.38
C ALA A 287 -2.12 -4.36 3.31
N GLY A 288 -2.33 -5.45 2.56
CA GLY A 288 -3.45 -5.56 1.62
C GLY A 288 -4.82 -5.49 2.31
N LEU A 289 -4.99 -6.14 3.46
CA LEU A 289 -6.21 -6.02 4.25
C LEU A 289 -6.43 -4.58 4.77
N ALA A 290 -5.36 -3.94 5.24
CA ALA A 290 -5.38 -2.56 5.71
C ALA A 290 -5.74 -1.58 4.59
N GLU A 291 -5.24 -1.81 3.37
CA GLU A 291 -5.59 -1.05 2.18
C GLU A 291 -7.09 -1.16 1.87
N ILE A 292 -7.64 -2.37 1.87
CA ILE A 292 -9.08 -2.59 1.69
C ILE A 292 -9.87 -1.89 2.80
N ALA A 293 -9.47 -2.07 4.06
CA ALA A 293 -10.16 -1.50 5.21
C ALA A 293 -10.20 0.03 5.15
N VAL A 294 -9.08 0.68 4.79
CA VAL A 294 -9.04 2.14 4.70
C VAL A 294 -9.88 2.67 3.54
N PHE A 295 -9.85 2.05 2.35
CA PHE A 295 -10.70 2.50 1.23
C PHE A 295 -12.19 2.30 1.51
N VAL A 296 -12.57 1.19 2.17
CA VAL A 296 -13.96 0.98 2.60
C VAL A 296 -14.36 2.01 3.65
N ALA A 297 -13.55 2.20 4.68
CA ALA A 297 -13.86 3.16 5.75
C ALA A 297 -13.99 4.59 5.20
N LEU A 298 -13.06 5.03 4.34
CA LEU A 298 -13.12 6.34 3.70
C LEU A 298 -14.31 6.47 2.76
N GLY A 299 -14.63 5.43 1.97
CA GLY A 299 -15.80 5.46 1.10
C GLY A 299 -17.12 5.58 1.87
N LEU A 300 -17.21 4.97 3.06
CA LEU A 300 -18.38 5.06 3.93
C LEU A 300 -18.59 6.45 4.55
N THR A 301 -17.59 7.32 4.54
CA THR A 301 -17.74 8.69 5.07
C THR A 301 -18.36 9.67 4.07
N ILE A 302 -18.54 9.26 2.82
CA ILE A 302 -18.94 10.17 1.75
C ILE A 302 -20.25 9.70 1.14
N THR A 303 -21.20 10.63 1.14
CA THR A 303 -22.50 10.55 0.50
C THR A 303 -22.39 11.20 -0.87
N VAL A 304 -22.69 10.46 -1.95
CA VAL A 304 -22.68 11.04 -3.30
C VAL A 304 -23.76 12.12 -3.41
N GLY A 305 -24.85 11.98 -2.65
CA GLY A 305 -25.89 13.02 -2.55
C GLY A 305 -25.41 14.35 -1.98
N ASP A 306 -24.44 14.35 -1.05
CA ASP A 306 -23.86 15.60 -0.53
C ASP A 306 -22.92 16.28 -1.55
N LEU A 307 -22.52 15.54 -2.58
CA LEU A 307 -21.75 16.02 -3.72
C LEU A 307 -22.64 16.50 -4.87
N ASP A 308 -23.96 16.62 -4.70
CA ASP A 308 -24.88 17.04 -5.78
C ASP A 308 -24.64 18.48 -6.28
N SER A 309 -23.81 19.25 -5.57
CA SER A 309 -23.37 20.57 -6.03
C SER A 309 -22.49 20.45 -7.28
N VAL A 310 -23.04 20.94 -8.40
CA VAL A 310 -22.32 21.10 -9.68
C VAL A 310 -21.02 21.89 -9.49
N GLU A 311 -20.98 22.83 -8.54
CA GLU A 311 -19.80 23.63 -8.25
C GLU A 311 -18.66 22.81 -7.66
N ILE A 312 -18.95 21.91 -6.70
CA ILE A 312 -17.95 21.03 -6.08
C ILE A 312 -17.36 20.09 -7.14
N TRP A 313 -18.20 19.53 -8.02
CA TRP A 313 -17.75 18.73 -9.16
C TRP A 313 -16.87 19.51 -10.13
N ALA A 314 -17.26 20.73 -10.48
CA ALA A 314 -16.49 21.56 -11.40
C ALA A 314 -15.12 21.91 -10.82
N LYS A 315 -15.06 22.32 -9.55
CA LYS A 315 -13.81 22.63 -8.83
C LYS A 315 -12.94 21.37 -8.69
N GLY A 316 -13.49 20.27 -8.17
CA GLY A 316 -12.78 19.01 -7.99
C GLY A 316 -12.20 18.45 -9.28
N LEU A 317 -13.00 18.40 -10.36
CA LEU A 317 -12.53 17.95 -11.66
C LEU A 317 -11.50 18.90 -12.26
N GLY A 318 -11.66 20.21 -12.08
CA GLY A 318 -10.69 21.23 -12.48
C GLY A 318 -9.32 20.99 -11.83
N ILE A 319 -9.30 20.78 -10.52
CA ILE A 319 -8.06 20.46 -9.77
C ILE A 319 -7.48 19.13 -10.25
N ALA A 320 -8.31 18.10 -10.43
CA ALA A 320 -7.85 16.79 -10.88
C ALA A 320 -7.16 16.83 -12.25
N VAL A 321 -7.73 17.60 -13.19
CA VAL A 321 -7.14 17.82 -14.52
C VAL A 321 -5.84 18.61 -14.43
N ILE A 322 -5.81 19.70 -13.66
CA ILE A 322 -4.59 20.49 -13.48
C ILE A 322 -3.49 19.64 -12.82
N LEU A 323 -3.85 18.82 -11.84
CA LEU A 323 -2.93 17.92 -11.17
C LEU A 323 -2.31 16.91 -12.12
N ALA A 324 -3.13 16.22 -12.92
CA ALA A 324 -2.67 15.18 -13.83
C ALA A 324 -1.86 15.73 -15.01
N PHE A 325 -2.27 16.86 -15.59
CA PHE A 325 -1.69 17.37 -16.85
C PHE A 325 -0.67 18.50 -16.67
N VAL A 326 -0.68 19.20 -15.54
CA VAL A 326 0.17 20.36 -15.30
C VAL A 326 1.08 20.13 -14.09
N ALA A 327 0.51 20.00 -12.90
CA ALA A 327 1.30 19.97 -11.66
C ALA A 327 2.27 18.78 -11.65
N ARG A 328 1.79 17.57 -11.95
CA ARG A 328 2.64 16.39 -11.87
C ARG A 328 3.74 16.36 -12.94
N PRO A 329 3.49 16.63 -14.23
CA PRO A 329 4.56 16.72 -15.22
C PRO A 329 5.61 17.80 -14.88
N LEU A 330 5.18 18.95 -14.34
CA LEU A 330 6.10 20.03 -13.96
C LEU A 330 6.93 19.68 -12.72
N ALA A 331 6.33 19.00 -11.72
CA ALA A 331 7.03 18.63 -10.50
C ALA A 331 7.94 17.41 -10.69
N VAL A 332 7.43 16.34 -11.30
CA VAL A 332 8.07 15.01 -11.34
C VAL A 332 9.11 14.89 -12.46
N PHE A 333 8.78 15.36 -13.68
CA PHE A 333 9.63 15.12 -14.85
C PHE A 333 11.04 15.73 -14.71
N PRO A 334 11.21 16.99 -14.24
CA PRO A 334 12.54 17.58 -14.04
C PRO A 334 13.38 16.83 -12.99
N LEU A 335 12.74 16.35 -11.92
CA LEU A 335 13.40 15.61 -10.83
C LEU A 335 13.90 14.24 -11.28
N LEU A 336 13.31 13.69 -12.35
CA LEU A 336 13.73 12.42 -12.96
C LEU A 336 14.84 12.56 -14.02
N LEU A 337 15.18 13.78 -14.44
CA LEU A 337 16.28 14.01 -15.40
C LEU A 337 17.64 13.47 -14.93
N PRO A 338 18.08 13.67 -13.66
CA PRO A 338 19.34 13.09 -13.19
C PRO A 338 19.28 11.57 -12.99
N ALA A 339 18.08 10.97 -12.96
CA ALA A 339 17.92 9.53 -12.80
C ALA A 339 18.32 8.78 -14.08
N ARG A 340 18.96 7.62 -13.92
CA ARG A 340 19.31 6.71 -15.01
C ARG A 340 18.08 5.91 -15.45
N LEU A 341 17.14 6.61 -16.10
CA LEU A 341 15.88 6.08 -16.61
C LEU A 341 15.74 6.45 -18.09
N THR A 342 15.04 5.60 -18.83
CA THR A 342 14.61 5.92 -20.20
C THR A 342 13.53 7.00 -20.19
N ASN A 343 13.39 7.76 -21.29
CA ASN A 343 12.32 8.75 -21.39
C ASN A 343 10.92 8.11 -21.25
N ALA A 344 10.76 6.86 -21.69
CA ALA A 344 9.53 6.09 -21.50
C ALA A 344 9.22 5.88 -20.00
N GLU A 345 10.22 5.47 -19.21
CA GLU A 345 10.07 5.33 -17.75
C GLU A 345 9.78 6.68 -17.08
N ARG A 346 10.42 7.78 -17.51
CA ARG A 346 10.16 9.12 -16.95
C ARG A 346 8.72 9.57 -17.18
N VAL A 347 8.20 9.40 -18.40
CA VAL A 347 6.81 9.71 -18.72
C VAL A 347 5.86 8.80 -17.95
N PHE A 348 6.20 7.50 -17.85
CA PHE A 348 5.40 6.55 -17.10
C PHE A 348 5.32 6.91 -15.61
N ILE A 349 6.43 7.27 -14.95
CA ILE A 349 6.43 7.69 -13.54
C ILE A 349 5.67 9.01 -13.37
N SER A 350 5.82 9.95 -14.31
CA SER A 350 5.08 11.23 -14.27
C SER A 350 3.57 11.04 -14.42
N TRP A 351 3.12 10.01 -15.17
CA TRP A 351 1.71 9.69 -15.38
C TRP A 351 1.13 8.70 -14.36
N GLY A 352 1.95 7.76 -13.86
CA GLY A 352 1.61 6.68 -12.93
C GLY A 352 1.39 7.13 -11.50
N GLY A 353 1.00 8.37 -11.35
CA GLY A 353 0.86 9.06 -10.10
C GLY A 353 -0.52 9.01 -9.52
N LEU A 354 -1.06 7.81 -9.31
CA LEU A 354 -2.43 7.67 -8.82
C LEU A 354 -2.55 8.16 -7.38
N LYS A 355 -3.73 8.66 -7.03
CA LYS A 355 -4.08 9.05 -5.66
C LYS A 355 -4.65 7.86 -4.92
N GLY A 356 -4.27 7.72 -3.66
CA GLY A 356 -4.74 6.65 -2.78
C GLY A 356 -5.59 7.15 -1.63
N ALA A 357 -5.49 6.46 -0.50
CA ALA A 357 -6.26 6.76 0.71
C ALA A 357 -5.77 8.02 1.43
N VAL A 358 -4.47 8.32 1.37
CA VAL A 358 -3.84 9.42 2.13
C VAL A 358 -4.50 10.78 1.87
N PRO A 359 -4.74 11.23 0.62
CA PRO A 359 -5.44 12.49 0.38
C PRO A 359 -6.78 12.61 1.11
N ILE A 360 -7.61 11.56 1.11
CA ILE A 360 -8.92 11.59 1.76
C ILE A 360 -8.73 11.67 3.28
N LEU A 361 -7.76 10.93 3.85
CA LEU A 361 -7.39 11.08 5.26
C LEU A 361 -6.99 12.53 5.59
N LEU A 362 -6.18 13.18 4.75
CA LEU A 362 -5.79 14.58 4.96
C LEU A 362 -6.98 15.53 4.92
N GLY A 363 -7.94 15.30 4.03
CA GLY A 363 -9.20 16.04 4.02
C GLY A 363 -10.00 15.82 5.32
N ALA A 364 -10.04 14.60 5.83
CA ALA A 364 -10.71 14.28 7.10
C ALA A 364 -10.04 14.99 8.29
N LEU A 365 -8.70 15.10 8.29
CA LEU A 365 -7.97 15.88 9.31
C LEU A 365 -8.37 17.35 9.32
N ALA A 366 -8.56 17.98 8.14
CA ALA A 366 -9.05 19.36 8.06
C ALA A 366 -10.45 19.52 8.68
N VAL A 367 -11.34 18.55 8.43
CA VAL A 367 -12.70 18.53 9.00
C VAL A 367 -12.64 18.38 10.53
N LEU A 368 -11.80 17.48 11.03
CA LEU A 368 -11.64 17.25 12.47
C LEU A 368 -11.00 18.43 13.20
N ALA A 369 -10.11 19.16 12.52
CA ALA A 369 -9.51 20.39 13.04
C ALA A 369 -10.48 21.58 13.04
N GLY A 370 -11.66 21.44 12.43
CA GLY A 370 -12.67 22.50 12.39
C GLY A 370 -12.28 23.68 11.49
N VAL A 371 -11.48 23.43 10.46
CA VAL A 371 -11.04 24.47 9.52
C VAL A 371 -12.24 24.97 8.71
N ASP A 372 -12.33 26.29 8.51
CA ASP A 372 -13.35 26.89 7.68
C ASP A 372 -13.31 26.32 6.24
N GLY A 373 -14.47 25.94 5.71
CA GLY A 373 -14.57 25.34 4.37
C GLY A 373 -14.10 23.88 4.28
N ALA A 374 -13.75 23.22 5.39
CA ALA A 374 -13.21 21.86 5.37
C ALA A 374 -14.13 20.82 4.70
N SER A 375 -15.45 20.96 4.81
CA SER A 375 -16.40 20.05 4.13
C SER A 375 -16.35 20.17 2.61
N GLU A 376 -16.21 21.40 2.07
CA GLU A 376 -16.04 21.61 0.63
C GLU A 376 -14.69 21.04 0.16
N LEU A 377 -13.63 21.31 0.91
CA LEU A 377 -12.30 20.74 0.66
C LEU A 377 -12.34 19.21 0.64
N TYR A 378 -13.02 18.59 1.60
CA TYR A 378 -13.16 17.14 1.68
C TYR A 378 -13.81 16.55 0.43
N GLY A 379 -14.92 17.15 -0.02
CA GLY A 379 -15.60 16.74 -1.26
C GLY A 379 -14.71 16.91 -2.50
N ILE A 380 -13.98 18.02 -2.60
CA ILE A 380 -13.04 18.26 -3.70
C ILE A 380 -11.94 17.21 -3.74
N VAL A 381 -11.30 16.92 -2.59
CA VAL A 381 -10.23 15.93 -2.48
C VAL A 381 -10.74 14.54 -2.87
N PHE A 382 -11.94 14.16 -2.44
CA PHE A 382 -12.56 12.92 -2.85
C PHE A 382 -12.75 12.83 -4.36
N ILE A 383 -13.28 13.87 -5.00
CA ILE A 383 -13.48 13.89 -6.46
C ILE A 383 -12.13 13.78 -7.19
N VAL A 384 -11.08 14.43 -6.69
CA VAL A 384 -9.72 14.31 -7.23
C VAL A 384 -9.22 12.87 -7.13
N VAL A 385 -9.46 12.19 -5.99
CA VAL A 385 -9.08 10.79 -5.79
C VAL A 385 -9.86 9.88 -6.72
N VAL A 386 -11.20 10.01 -6.78
CA VAL A 386 -12.05 9.21 -7.68
C VAL A 386 -11.63 9.40 -9.14
N PHE A 387 -11.38 10.64 -9.58
CA PHE A 387 -10.88 10.90 -10.93
C PHE A 387 -9.53 10.20 -11.17
N SER A 388 -8.60 10.31 -10.23
CA SER A 388 -7.28 9.68 -10.37
C SER A 388 -7.41 8.15 -10.44
N VAL A 389 -8.12 7.53 -9.52
CA VAL A 389 -8.22 6.07 -9.46
C VAL A 389 -8.99 5.52 -10.67
N VAL A 390 -10.10 6.16 -11.08
CA VAL A 390 -10.93 5.66 -12.19
C VAL A 390 -10.37 6.05 -13.55
N VAL A 391 -10.20 7.35 -13.81
CA VAL A 391 -9.84 7.85 -15.14
C VAL A 391 -8.34 7.65 -15.39
N GLN A 392 -7.51 8.12 -14.46
CA GLN A 392 -6.06 8.01 -14.61
C GLN A 392 -5.61 6.56 -14.46
N GLY A 393 -6.20 5.77 -13.56
CA GLY A 393 -5.92 4.33 -13.39
C GLY A 393 -6.17 3.51 -14.65
N VAL A 394 -7.35 3.63 -15.27
CA VAL A 394 -7.64 2.93 -16.53
C VAL A 394 -6.70 3.39 -17.65
N SER A 395 -6.44 4.70 -17.75
CA SER A 395 -5.53 5.26 -18.76
C SER A 395 -4.07 4.79 -18.60
N LEU A 396 -3.65 4.44 -17.39
CA LEU A 396 -2.29 4.06 -17.06
C LEU A 396 -1.86 2.78 -17.80
N THR A 397 -2.76 1.79 -17.94
CA THR A 397 -2.46 0.57 -18.70
C THR A 397 -2.20 0.85 -20.17
N PHE A 398 -2.95 1.78 -20.75
CA PHE A 398 -2.77 2.21 -22.13
C PHE A 398 -1.41 2.90 -22.31
N VAL A 399 -1.06 3.82 -21.40
CA VAL A 399 0.23 4.52 -21.39
C VAL A 399 1.37 3.53 -21.25
N ALA A 400 1.30 2.60 -20.30
CA ALA A 400 2.32 1.58 -20.08
C ALA A 400 2.55 0.70 -21.32
N ARG A 401 1.47 0.27 -21.98
CA ARG A 401 1.54 -0.55 -23.20
C ARG A 401 2.17 0.22 -24.36
N LYS A 402 1.78 1.49 -24.54
CA LYS A 402 2.32 2.37 -25.58
C LYS A 402 3.81 2.65 -25.38
N LEU A 403 4.23 2.83 -24.13
CA LEU A 403 5.63 3.10 -23.74
C LEU A 403 6.49 1.83 -23.61
N ARG A 404 5.90 0.63 -23.73
CA ARG A 404 6.57 -0.68 -23.63
C ARG A 404 7.37 -0.84 -22.32
N ILE A 405 6.77 -0.44 -21.20
CA ILE A 405 7.40 -0.53 -19.87
C ILE A 405 7.67 -2.01 -19.52
N PRO A 406 8.87 -2.34 -18.99
CA PRO A 406 9.20 -3.71 -18.64
C PRO A 406 8.48 -4.14 -17.35
N PHE A 407 7.57 -5.11 -17.46
CA PHE A 407 6.88 -5.72 -16.34
C PHE A 407 7.49 -7.07 -15.95
N ARG A 408 7.38 -7.45 -14.68
CA ARG A 408 7.62 -8.81 -14.14
C ARG A 408 6.30 -9.34 -13.62
N ARG A 409 5.97 -10.59 -13.93
CA ARG A 409 4.91 -11.28 -13.18
C ARG A 409 5.44 -11.59 -11.79
N VAL A 410 4.70 -11.11 -10.80
CA VAL A 410 4.87 -11.51 -9.41
C VAL A 410 4.06 -12.77 -9.27
N ASP A 411 4.73 -13.91 -9.47
CA ASP A 411 4.10 -15.17 -9.14
C ASP A 411 4.14 -15.25 -7.61
N HIS A 412 2.99 -14.97 -6.98
CA HIS A 412 2.77 -15.27 -5.55
C HIS A 412 2.68 -16.77 -5.28
N ASP A 413 2.74 -17.59 -6.33
CA ASP A 413 2.94 -19.02 -6.21
C ASP A 413 4.37 -19.25 -5.72
N LEU A 414 4.52 -19.30 -4.39
CA LEU A 414 5.53 -20.13 -3.75
C LEU A 414 5.56 -21.42 -4.55
N ALA A 415 6.69 -21.74 -5.18
CA ALA A 415 6.86 -22.99 -5.91
C ALA A 415 6.24 -24.11 -5.06
N GLU A 416 5.15 -24.71 -5.55
CA GLU A 416 4.47 -25.77 -4.85
C GLU A 416 5.47 -26.88 -4.59
N VAL A 417 5.49 -27.38 -3.36
CA VAL A 417 6.32 -28.52 -3.02
C VAL A 417 5.56 -29.76 -3.42
N LEU A 418 5.86 -30.23 -4.62
CA LEU A 418 5.27 -31.45 -5.16
C LEU A 418 6.11 -32.64 -4.68
N GLU A 419 5.45 -33.57 -3.99
CA GLU A 419 6.06 -34.83 -3.57
C GLU A 419 5.84 -35.88 -4.66
N PHE A 420 6.94 -36.44 -5.18
CA PHE A 420 6.90 -37.56 -6.11
C PHE A 420 7.65 -38.76 -5.55
N VAL A 421 7.14 -39.95 -5.84
CA VAL A 421 7.87 -41.21 -5.64
C VAL A 421 8.46 -41.62 -6.98
N VAL A 422 9.76 -41.87 -7.02
CA VAL A 422 10.45 -42.26 -8.26
C VAL A 422 9.93 -43.62 -8.72
N GLY A 423 9.25 -43.65 -9.86
CA GLY A 423 8.71 -44.87 -10.47
C GLY A 423 9.81 -45.73 -11.11
N GLU A 424 9.58 -47.04 -11.22
CA GLU A 424 10.57 -47.98 -11.79
C GLU A 424 10.89 -47.67 -13.27
N THR A 425 9.90 -47.21 -14.02
CA THR A 425 9.98 -46.86 -15.45
C THR A 425 10.14 -45.36 -15.70
N ALA A 426 10.26 -44.55 -14.65
CA ALA A 426 10.36 -43.11 -14.76
C ALA A 426 11.72 -42.67 -15.33
N PHE A 427 11.75 -41.54 -16.05
CA PHE A 427 13.00 -40.97 -16.55
C PHE A 427 14.00 -40.67 -15.43
N ALA A 428 13.50 -40.28 -14.26
CA ALA A 428 14.32 -40.02 -13.08
C ALA A 428 15.01 -41.28 -12.54
N SER A 429 14.52 -42.49 -12.84
CA SER A 429 15.10 -43.75 -12.37
C SER A 429 16.49 -43.97 -12.98
N GLY A 430 17.53 -43.99 -12.15
CA GLY A 430 18.92 -44.16 -12.59
C GLY A 430 19.57 -42.89 -13.16
N ALA A 431 18.86 -41.76 -13.22
CA ALA A 431 19.40 -40.48 -13.66
C ALA A 431 20.02 -39.70 -12.49
N ARG A 432 21.04 -38.89 -12.79
CA ARG A 432 21.55 -37.89 -11.82
C ARG A 432 20.62 -36.70 -11.75
N ILE A 433 20.50 -36.07 -10.58
CA ILE A 433 19.65 -34.88 -10.39
C ILE A 433 19.97 -33.79 -11.43
N ARG A 434 21.25 -33.55 -11.73
CA ARG A 434 21.69 -32.55 -12.74
C ARG A 434 21.32 -32.89 -14.19
N GLU A 435 20.96 -34.14 -14.47
CA GLU A 435 20.60 -34.63 -15.80
C GLU A 435 19.08 -34.60 -16.03
N LEU A 436 18.30 -34.26 -14.99
CA LEU A 436 16.85 -34.14 -15.09
C LEU A 436 16.46 -32.88 -15.89
N PRO A 437 15.52 -32.98 -16.84
CA PRO A 437 15.07 -31.86 -17.66
C PRO A 437 14.05 -30.98 -16.90
N LEU A 438 14.43 -30.46 -15.74
CA LEU A 438 13.57 -29.62 -14.88
C LEU A 438 13.47 -28.15 -15.35
N GLY A 439 14.37 -27.73 -16.24
CA GLY A 439 14.47 -26.33 -16.69
C GLY A 439 14.97 -25.39 -15.59
N GLU A 440 14.83 -24.07 -15.80
CA GLU A 440 15.24 -23.04 -14.83
C GLU A 440 14.17 -22.74 -13.76
N ARG A 441 12.99 -23.35 -13.88
CA ARG A 441 11.80 -23.03 -13.08
C ARG A 441 11.42 -24.10 -12.06
N ALA A 442 12.14 -25.23 -12.04
CA ALA A 442 11.92 -26.29 -11.06
C ALA A 442 13.24 -26.84 -10.52
N TRP A 443 13.28 -27.20 -9.23
CA TRP A 443 14.45 -27.84 -8.63
C TRP A 443 14.06 -28.84 -7.53
N VAL A 444 14.89 -29.87 -7.36
CA VAL A 444 14.75 -30.85 -6.27
C VAL A 444 15.31 -30.25 -4.99
N GLY A 445 14.48 -30.10 -3.97
CA GLY A 445 14.90 -29.50 -2.69
C GLY A 445 14.98 -30.47 -1.52
N VAL A 446 14.30 -31.61 -1.57
CA VAL A 446 14.48 -32.71 -0.58
C VAL A 446 14.49 -34.06 -1.29
N LEU A 447 15.40 -34.94 -0.89
CA LEU A 447 15.44 -36.35 -1.28
C LEU A 447 15.34 -37.19 -0.01
N ILE A 448 14.40 -38.13 0.04
CA ILE A 448 14.19 -39.06 1.14
C ILE A 448 14.36 -40.48 0.60
N ARG A 449 15.37 -41.18 1.11
CA ARG A 449 15.64 -42.59 0.80
C ARG A 449 15.56 -43.39 2.10
N ASP A 450 14.80 -44.48 2.09
CA ASP A 450 14.56 -45.33 3.27
C ASP A 450 14.05 -44.55 4.50
N GLY A 451 13.22 -43.54 4.27
CA GLY A 451 12.65 -42.68 5.32
C GLY A 451 13.65 -41.70 5.96
N ARG A 452 14.85 -41.53 5.40
CA ARG A 452 15.85 -40.56 5.87
C ARG A 452 16.16 -39.50 4.82
N PRO A 453 16.24 -38.21 5.20
CA PRO A 453 16.65 -37.15 4.28
C PRO A 453 18.12 -37.35 3.88
N GLN A 454 18.37 -37.25 2.57
CA GLN A 454 19.69 -37.36 1.98
C GLN A 454 20.21 -35.97 1.62
N ARG A 455 21.53 -35.79 1.68
CA ARG A 455 22.18 -34.56 1.21
C ARG A 455 22.04 -34.48 -0.32
N ILE A 456 21.44 -33.41 -0.80
CA ILE A 456 21.32 -33.16 -2.24
C ILE A 456 22.61 -32.57 -2.77
N ASP A 457 23.19 -33.28 -3.73
CA ASP A 457 24.23 -32.80 -4.65
C ASP A 457 23.79 -33.16 -6.07
N GLY A 458 24.16 -32.37 -7.06
CA GLY A 458 23.76 -32.59 -8.46
C GLY A 458 24.22 -33.94 -9.04
N ASN A 459 25.16 -34.61 -8.37
CA ASN A 459 25.69 -35.92 -8.75
C ASN A 459 24.93 -37.11 -8.15
N VAL A 460 23.95 -36.87 -7.26
CA VAL A 460 23.16 -37.94 -6.65
C VAL A 460 22.30 -38.61 -7.73
N VAL A 461 22.37 -39.94 -7.79
CA VAL A 461 21.57 -40.78 -8.69
C VAL A 461 20.28 -41.17 -7.96
N LEU A 462 19.15 -40.91 -8.60
CA LEU A 462 17.83 -41.27 -8.08
C LEU A 462 17.54 -42.76 -8.35
N SER A 463 16.89 -43.41 -7.40
CA SER A 463 16.53 -44.84 -7.45
C SER A 463 15.02 -45.01 -7.32
N PRO A 464 14.42 -46.06 -7.90
CA PRO A 464 13.01 -46.37 -7.69
C PRO A 464 12.66 -46.43 -6.20
N GLY A 465 11.53 -45.84 -5.82
CA GLY A 465 11.08 -45.73 -4.42
C GLY A 465 11.66 -44.56 -3.63
N ASP A 466 12.60 -43.79 -4.20
CA ASP A 466 13.00 -42.51 -3.61
C ASP A 466 11.82 -41.54 -3.57
N ARG A 467 11.68 -40.81 -2.47
CA ARG A 467 10.74 -39.69 -2.36
C ARG A 467 11.47 -38.37 -2.60
N VAL A 468 10.99 -37.58 -3.54
CA VAL A 468 11.58 -36.28 -3.88
C VAL A 468 10.56 -35.18 -3.72
N HIS A 469 10.98 -34.09 -3.10
CA HIS A 469 10.21 -32.85 -3.03
C HIS A 469 10.76 -31.90 -4.08
N VAL A 470 9.94 -31.58 -5.06
CA VAL A 470 10.28 -30.71 -6.18
C VAL A 470 9.54 -29.41 -5.99
N TYR A 471 10.29 -28.30 -6.00
CA TYR A 471 9.73 -26.97 -6.01
C TYR A 471 9.46 -26.61 -7.48
N ALA A 472 8.19 -26.41 -7.84
CA ALA A 472 7.78 -26.04 -9.19
C ALA A 472 6.49 -25.22 -9.20
N GLN A 473 6.13 -24.62 -10.34
CA GLN A 473 4.81 -24.00 -10.49
C GLN A 473 3.73 -25.05 -10.76
N ALA A 474 2.49 -24.78 -10.33
CA ALA A 474 1.36 -25.69 -10.48
C ALA A 474 1.10 -26.08 -11.96
N GLU A 475 1.36 -25.16 -12.90
CA GLU A 475 1.23 -25.40 -14.34
C GLU A 475 2.22 -26.46 -14.87
N ASP A 476 3.38 -26.62 -14.23
CA ASP A 476 4.43 -27.55 -14.62
C ASP A 476 4.29 -28.93 -13.93
N ALA A 477 3.37 -29.07 -12.97
CA ALA A 477 3.19 -30.29 -12.16
C ALA A 477 3.04 -31.55 -13.01
N ALA A 478 2.17 -31.53 -14.03
CA ALA A 478 1.92 -32.67 -14.91
C ALA A 478 3.10 -33.00 -15.84
N ALA A 479 3.97 -32.03 -16.14
CA ALA A 479 5.20 -32.27 -16.88
C ALA A 479 6.28 -32.92 -15.99
N ILE A 480 6.38 -32.45 -14.75
CA ILE A 480 7.33 -32.94 -13.76
C ILE A 480 6.94 -34.34 -13.25
N GLU A 481 5.65 -34.60 -13.07
CA GLU A 481 5.14 -35.92 -12.71
C GLU A 481 5.59 -37.00 -13.70
N ARG A 482 5.58 -36.70 -15.02
CA ARG A 482 6.07 -37.62 -16.04
C ARG A 482 7.57 -37.93 -15.92
N ILE A 483 8.36 -36.99 -15.37
CA ILE A 483 9.80 -37.18 -15.15
C ILE A 483 10.04 -38.15 -13.99
N PHE A 484 9.29 -38.00 -12.89
CA PHE A 484 9.54 -38.75 -11.65
C PHE A 484 8.69 -40.01 -11.50
N VAL A 485 7.45 -40.02 -11.96
CA VAL A 485 6.52 -41.14 -11.82
C VAL A 485 6.44 -41.97 -13.11
N GLY A 486 6.63 -41.33 -14.27
CA GLY A 486 6.46 -41.93 -15.59
C GLY A 486 5.05 -41.68 -16.16
N THR A 487 4.79 -42.13 -17.38
CA THR A 487 3.45 -42.02 -17.99
C THR A 487 2.53 -43.09 -17.40
N PRO A 488 1.30 -42.77 -16.93
CA PRO A 488 0.32 -43.81 -16.68
C PRO A 488 0.07 -44.59 -17.98
N ALA A 489 0.07 -45.92 -17.89
CA ALA A 489 -0.11 -46.83 -19.01
C ALA A 489 -1.49 -46.69 -19.67
#